data_AF-A0A969M8A9-F1
#
_entry.id   AF-A0A969M8A9-F1
#
_cell.length_a   1.000
_cell.length_b   1.000
_cell.length_c   1.000
_cell.angle_alpha   90.00
_cell.angle_beta   90.00
_cell.angle_gamma   90.00
#
_symmetry.space_group_name_H-M   'P 1'
#
loop_
_entity.id
_entity.type
_entity.pdbx_description
1 polymer ?
#
loop_
_entity_poly.entity_id
_entity_poly.type
_entity_poly.pdbx_seq_one_letter_code
_entity_poly.pdbx_strand_id
1 'polypeptide(L)'
;MIEGHLDACTGDGFLEGWARFERRREPCIVSIRLDGEVVGRALAAEYRADLLAAKVGHGHYGFRARLRRKLAPGRHVFTLFEERSCQCRCGTSSNSRSTCRPSACGRMPCAWRSCSAPRTEWTDAEVLANLDSLGLEDACAKMGVERFVDVAYMWVLGRRADEEGIRVYVTKISESMTPINLVSILLRSNERKAKTLPITSPFSPTFPI
;
A
#
# COMPACT_ATOMS: atom_id res chain seq x y z
N MET A 1 11.30 -5.57 -7.40
CA MET A 1 11.69 -6.64 -6.45
C MET A 1 10.65 -6.69 -5.31
N ILE A 2 10.62 -7.71 -4.43
CA ILE A 2 9.89 -7.58 -3.16
C ILE A 2 10.82 -6.88 -2.16
N GLU A 3 10.31 -5.84 -1.53
CA GLU A 3 10.94 -5.19 -0.39
C GLU A 3 10.12 -5.51 0.85
N GLY A 4 10.77 -5.64 1.99
CA GLY A 4 10.06 -5.89 3.22
C GLY A 4 10.98 -6.07 4.40
N HIS A 5 10.40 -5.92 5.58
CA HIS A 5 11.06 -6.04 6.86
C HIS A 5 10.18 -6.81 7.84
N LEU A 6 10.80 -7.53 8.77
CA LEU A 6 10.11 -8.17 9.90
C LEU A 6 10.39 -7.36 11.15
N ASP A 7 9.35 -6.79 11.74
CA ASP A 7 9.48 -5.98 12.96
C ASP A 7 9.53 -6.87 14.21
N ALA A 8 8.71 -7.93 14.24
CA ALA A 8 8.54 -8.76 15.41
C ALA A 8 8.20 -10.21 15.07
N CYS A 9 8.64 -11.12 15.94
CA CYS A 9 8.12 -12.47 16.00
C CYS A 9 7.87 -12.90 17.44
N THR A 10 6.91 -13.78 17.62
CA THR A 10 6.52 -14.29 18.94
C THR A 10 6.68 -15.80 19.01
N GLY A 11 6.96 -16.33 20.21
CA GLY A 11 7.12 -17.78 20.42
C GLY A 11 5.85 -18.60 20.18
N ASP A 12 4.67 -17.98 20.29
CA ASP A 12 3.36 -18.57 19.95
C ASP A 12 3.08 -18.57 18.44
N GLY A 13 4.01 -18.08 17.63
CA GLY A 13 3.99 -18.23 16.18
C GLY A 13 3.27 -17.11 15.45
N PHE A 14 3.43 -15.86 15.87
CA PHE A 14 3.05 -14.71 15.04
C PHE A 14 4.29 -14.01 14.50
N LEU A 15 4.17 -13.52 13.26
CA LEU A 15 5.13 -12.66 12.59
C LEU A 15 4.45 -11.39 12.14
N GLU A 16 5.14 -10.28 12.30
CA GLU A 16 4.70 -8.97 11.86
C GLU A 16 5.80 -8.29 11.07
N GLY A 17 5.36 -7.52 10.10
CA GLY A 17 6.27 -6.89 9.18
C GLY A 17 5.53 -6.02 8.19
N TRP A 18 6.28 -5.62 7.18
CA TRP A 18 5.72 -5.05 5.98
C TRP A 18 6.39 -5.66 4.76
N ALA A 19 5.66 -5.72 3.67
CA ALA A 19 6.22 -6.05 2.38
C ALA A 19 5.45 -5.36 1.26
N ARG A 20 6.20 -4.84 0.28
CA ARG A 20 5.65 -4.27 -0.94
C ARG A 20 6.34 -4.86 -2.15
N PHE A 21 5.65 -4.86 -3.27
CA PHE A 21 6.28 -5.13 -4.55
C PHE A 21 6.64 -3.81 -5.22
N GLU A 22 7.89 -3.63 -5.61
CA GLU A 22 8.35 -2.35 -6.16
C GLU A 22 7.60 -1.90 -7.42
N ARG A 23 7.16 -2.86 -8.26
CA ARG A 23 6.48 -2.57 -9.54
C ARG A 23 4.95 -2.62 -9.44
N ARG A 24 4.39 -2.92 -8.26
CA ARG A 24 2.95 -3.09 -8.03
C ARG A 24 2.56 -2.42 -6.73
N ARG A 25 1.56 -1.56 -6.81
CA ARG A 25 1.05 -0.85 -5.64
C ARG A 25 -0.09 -1.62 -4.98
N GLU A 26 -0.64 -2.63 -5.67
CA GLU A 26 -1.67 -3.50 -5.12
C GLU A 26 -1.14 -4.34 -3.93
N PRO A 27 -2.01 -4.69 -2.98
CA PRO A 27 -1.67 -5.60 -1.89
C PRO A 27 -1.12 -6.93 -2.41
N CYS A 28 -0.07 -7.44 -1.76
CA CYS A 28 0.57 -8.70 -2.16
C CYS A 28 0.43 -9.77 -1.07
N ILE A 29 0.32 -11.03 -1.49
CA ILE A 29 0.41 -12.17 -0.58
C ILE A 29 1.89 -12.46 -0.35
N VAL A 30 2.31 -12.37 0.91
CA VAL A 30 3.69 -12.64 1.33
C VAL A 30 3.77 -14.07 1.84
N SER A 31 4.59 -14.89 1.20
CA SER A 31 5.01 -16.20 1.69
C SER A 31 6.26 -16.04 2.54
N ILE A 32 6.20 -16.48 3.80
CA ILE A 32 7.29 -16.38 4.76
C ILE A 32 7.97 -17.73 4.88
N ARG A 33 9.27 -17.77 4.59
CA ARG A 33 10.08 -19.00 4.66
C ARG A 33 11.10 -18.97 5.78
N LEU A 34 11.29 -20.12 6.43
CA LEU A 34 12.35 -20.38 7.41
C LEU A 34 13.07 -21.65 6.96
N ASP A 35 14.38 -21.56 6.76
CA ASP A 35 15.22 -22.66 6.25
C ASP A 35 14.71 -23.25 4.91
N GLY A 36 14.16 -22.39 4.04
CA GLY A 36 13.61 -22.78 2.75
C GLY A 36 12.15 -23.27 2.77
N GLU A 37 11.60 -23.57 3.94
CA GLU A 37 10.23 -24.06 4.12
C GLU A 37 9.23 -22.93 4.34
N VAL A 38 8.05 -22.99 3.70
CA VAL A 38 6.97 -21.99 3.91
C VAL A 38 6.32 -22.22 5.26
N VAL A 39 6.57 -21.31 6.19
CA VAL A 39 6.08 -21.38 7.57
C VAL A 39 4.87 -20.49 7.82
N GLY A 40 4.58 -19.52 6.95
CA GLY A 40 3.44 -18.62 7.10
C GLY A 40 3.10 -17.89 5.81
N ARG A 41 1.89 -17.36 5.76
CA ARG A 41 1.40 -16.50 4.66
C ARG A 41 0.57 -15.37 5.24
N ALA A 42 0.64 -14.19 4.62
CA ALA A 42 -0.22 -13.06 4.98
C ALA A 42 -0.45 -12.12 3.79
N LEU A 43 -1.57 -11.40 3.81
CA LEU A 43 -1.83 -10.32 2.88
C LEU A 43 -1.19 -9.03 3.45
N ALA A 44 -0.29 -8.42 2.68
CA ALA A 44 0.28 -7.12 3.01
C ALA A 44 -0.65 -5.99 2.55
N ALA A 45 -1.58 -5.63 3.43
CA ALA A 45 -2.64 -4.64 3.19
C ALA A 45 -2.89 -3.71 4.39
N GLU A 46 -2.31 -4.02 5.55
CA GLU A 46 -2.54 -3.25 6.76
C GLU A 46 -1.87 -1.88 6.67
N TYR A 47 -2.61 -0.84 7.07
CA TYR A 47 -2.11 0.53 7.09
C TYR A 47 -1.02 0.68 8.15
N ARG A 48 0.02 1.43 7.80
CA ARG A 48 1.12 1.80 8.66
C ARG A 48 1.53 3.24 8.41
N ALA A 49 1.32 4.08 9.42
CA ALA A 49 1.66 5.49 9.34
C ALA A 49 3.18 5.73 9.20
N ASP A 50 4.00 4.87 9.79
CA ASP A 50 5.46 4.94 9.68
C ASP A 50 5.95 4.66 8.26
N LEU A 51 5.30 3.74 7.53
CA LEU A 51 5.60 3.50 6.12
C LEU A 51 5.24 4.68 5.24
N LEU A 52 4.08 5.30 5.48
CA LEU A 52 3.67 6.50 4.76
C LEU A 52 4.66 7.65 5.01
N ALA A 53 5.03 7.88 6.28
CA ALA A 53 6.02 8.89 6.67
C ALA A 53 7.41 8.63 6.05
N ALA A 54 7.80 7.36 5.92
CA ALA A 54 9.02 6.94 5.24
C ALA A 54 8.91 6.95 3.71
N LYS A 55 7.80 7.45 3.14
CA LYS A 55 7.52 7.49 1.69
C LYS A 55 7.52 6.11 1.02
N VAL A 56 7.17 5.08 1.78
CA VAL A 56 6.95 3.72 1.28
C VAL A 56 5.52 3.63 0.76
N GLY A 57 5.33 4.12 -0.47
CA GLY A 57 4.04 4.18 -1.17
C GLY A 57 2.92 4.79 -0.32
N HIS A 58 1.72 4.20 -0.36
CA HIS A 58 0.57 4.69 0.41
C HIS A 58 0.48 4.11 1.84
N GLY A 59 1.55 3.50 2.36
CA GLY A 59 1.62 2.99 3.73
C GLY A 59 0.82 1.73 4.03
N HIS A 60 0.10 1.14 3.06
CA HIS A 60 -0.66 -0.09 3.27
C HIS A 60 0.08 -1.33 2.79
N TYR A 61 1.22 -1.58 3.42
CA TYR A 61 2.08 -2.73 3.13
C TYR A 61 2.35 -3.55 4.39
N GLY A 62 1.69 -3.24 5.50
CA GLY A 62 1.80 -4.01 6.73
C GLY A 62 1.12 -5.36 6.60
N PHE A 63 1.67 -6.37 7.29
CA PHE A 63 1.03 -7.66 7.42
C PHE A 63 1.23 -8.25 8.81
N ARG A 64 0.27 -9.11 9.20
CA ARG A 64 0.42 -10.05 10.30
C ARG A 64 0.20 -11.47 9.81
N ALA A 65 1.15 -12.35 10.08
CA ALA A 65 1.11 -13.75 9.69
C ALA A 65 1.09 -14.67 10.91
N ARG A 66 0.26 -15.71 10.85
CA ARG A 66 0.35 -16.84 11.77
C ARG A 66 1.26 -17.91 11.18
N LEU A 67 2.27 -18.30 11.94
CA LEU A 67 3.14 -19.40 11.62
C LEU A 67 2.44 -20.73 11.85
N ARG A 68 2.71 -21.69 10.97
CA ARG A 68 2.23 -23.07 11.03
C ARG A 68 2.92 -23.90 12.11
N ARG A 69 4.02 -23.38 12.68
CA ARG A 69 4.80 -24.01 13.74
C ARG A 69 5.28 -22.98 14.75
N LYS A 70 5.50 -23.41 15.98
CA LYS A 70 6.17 -22.60 17.01
C LYS A 70 7.63 -22.37 16.62
N LEU A 71 8.17 -21.23 17.02
CA LEU A 71 9.58 -20.92 16.83
C LEU A 71 10.39 -21.42 18.03
N ALA A 72 11.51 -22.07 17.75
CA ALA A 72 12.49 -22.37 18.78
C ALA A 72 13.04 -21.05 19.38
N PRO A 73 13.49 -21.04 20.65
CA PRO A 73 14.23 -19.90 21.17
C PRO A 73 15.48 -19.63 20.33
N GLY A 74 15.82 -18.35 20.07
CA GLY A 74 17.03 -17.97 19.34
C GLY A 74 16.78 -17.02 18.17
N ARG A 75 17.83 -16.72 17.40
CA ARG A 75 17.74 -15.86 16.21
C ARG A 75 17.33 -16.69 15.01
N HIS A 76 16.35 -16.22 14.26
CA HIS A 76 15.87 -16.86 13.03
C HIS A 76 16.08 -15.95 11.83
N VAL A 77 16.39 -16.55 10.69
CA VAL A 77 16.51 -15.84 9.41
C VAL A 77 15.33 -16.24 8.54
N PHE A 78 14.45 -15.28 8.26
CA PHE A 78 13.32 -15.49 7.39
C PHE A 78 13.60 -14.92 6.02
N THR A 79 12.96 -15.52 5.03
CA THR A 79 12.95 -15.00 3.66
C THR A 79 11.50 -14.75 3.24
N LEU A 80 11.24 -13.51 2.82
CA LEU A 80 9.94 -13.07 2.31
C LEU A 80 9.93 -13.26 0.79
N PHE A 81 8.85 -13.86 0.30
CA PHE A 81 8.60 -14.08 -1.11
C PHE A 81 7.22 -13.54 -1.49
N GLU A 82 7.12 -12.94 -2.67
CA GLU A 82 5.82 -12.68 -3.29
C GLU A 82 5.22 -14.03 -3.73
N GLU A 83 4.07 -14.39 -3.19
CA GLU A 83 3.28 -15.49 -3.72
C GLU A 83 2.46 -14.98 -4.90
N ARG A 84 2.93 -15.26 -6.12
CA ARG A 84 2.15 -14.97 -7.32
C ARG A 84 1.03 -15.98 -7.45
N SER A 85 -0.19 -15.49 -7.68
CA SER A 85 -1.32 -16.32 -8.10
C SER A 85 -1.18 -16.89 -9.52
N CYS A 86 -0.06 -16.65 -10.23
CA CYS A 86 0.14 -17.14 -11.59
C CYS A 86 1.00 -18.42 -11.62
N GLN A 87 0.39 -19.46 -12.17
CA GLN A 87 0.90 -20.82 -12.33
C GLN A 87 1.84 -20.90 -13.54
N CYS A 88 2.88 -20.08 -13.59
CA CYS A 88 3.93 -20.17 -14.63
C CYS A 88 5.30 -20.30 -13.96
N ARG A 89 5.97 -21.46 -14.13
CA ARG A 89 7.29 -21.78 -13.57
C ARG A 89 8.46 -21.15 -14.33
N CYS A 90 8.33 -19.90 -14.76
CA CYS A 90 9.42 -19.13 -15.35
C CYS A 90 9.34 -17.69 -14.84
N GLY A 91 9.74 -17.49 -13.60
CA GLY A 91 9.84 -16.16 -13.01
C GLY A 91 10.94 -16.12 -11.99
N THR A 92 11.88 -15.19 -12.16
CA THR A 92 12.85 -14.80 -11.14
C THR A 92 12.09 -14.46 -9.86
N SER A 93 12.09 -15.38 -8.89
CA SER A 93 11.43 -15.15 -7.61
C SER A 93 12.22 -14.08 -6.87
N SER A 94 11.68 -12.88 -6.76
CA SER A 94 12.26 -11.83 -5.93
C SER A 94 12.04 -12.17 -4.47
N ASN A 95 13.09 -12.05 -3.65
CA ASN A 95 13.03 -12.30 -2.21
C ASN A 95 13.68 -11.17 -1.41
N SER A 96 13.20 -10.98 -0.18
CA SER A 96 13.83 -10.12 0.83
C SER A 96 14.22 -10.97 2.02
N ARG A 97 15.45 -10.85 2.52
CA ARG A 97 15.90 -11.51 3.75
C ARG A 97 15.68 -10.59 4.94
N SER A 98 15.11 -11.12 6.01
CA SER A 98 14.86 -10.38 7.24
C SER A 98 15.16 -11.27 8.44
N THR A 99 15.72 -10.68 9.49
CA THR A 99 16.05 -11.39 10.73
C THR A 99 15.17 -10.90 11.85
N CYS A 100 14.62 -11.82 12.64
CA CYS A 100 13.91 -11.45 13.86
C CYS A 100 14.21 -12.45 14.98
N ARG A 101 14.07 -11.99 16.21
CA ARG A 101 14.26 -12.79 17.43
C ARG A 101 12.93 -12.89 18.16
N PRO A 102 12.46 -14.09 18.55
CA PRO A 102 11.21 -14.24 19.27
C PRO A 102 11.25 -13.45 20.57
N SER A 103 10.23 -12.64 20.80
CA SER A 103 10.04 -11.99 22.10
C SER A 103 9.90 -13.06 23.18
N ALA A 104 10.66 -12.91 24.27
CA ALA A 104 10.62 -13.82 25.42
C ALA A 104 9.27 -13.74 26.17
N CYS A 105 8.62 -12.58 26.10
CA CYS A 105 7.23 -12.43 26.49
C CYS A 105 6.39 -12.88 25.30
N GLY A 106 5.53 -13.88 25.46
CA GLY A 106 4.53 -14.27 24.43
C GLY A 106 3.51 -13.17 24.08
N ARG A 107 3.77 -11.92 24.47
CA ARG A 107 3.05 -10.71 24.05
C ARG A 107 3.93 -9.94 23.07
N MET A 108 3.32 -9.57 21.96
CA MET A 108 3.92 -8.70 20.94
C MET A 108 4.36 -7.34 21.52
N PRO A 109 5.38 -6.69 20.90
CA PRO A 109 5.66 -5.28 21.15
C PRO A 109 4.40 -4.44 20.87
N CYS A 110 4.11 -3.50 21.76
CA CYS A 110 2.96 -2.60 21.65
C CYS A 110 2.99 -1.67 20.42
N ALA A 111 4.14 -1.54 19.75
CA ALA A 111 4.33 -0.65 18.60
C ALA A 111 3.37 -0.94 17.43
N TRP A 112 3.09 -2.21 17.12
CA TRP A 112 2.17 -2.56 16.01
C TRP A 112 0.74 -2.11 16.28
N ARG A 113 0.19 -2.42 17.46
CA ARG A 113 -1.21 -2.14 17.82
C ARG A 113 -1.54 -0.65 17.79
N SER A 114 -0.56 0.21 18.04
CA SER A 114 -0.72 1.66 17.99
C SER A 114 -0.71 2.22 16.55
N CYS A 115 -0.22 1.46 15.57
CA CYS A 115 -0.01 1.93 14.20
C CYS A 115 -0.90 1.24 13.14
N SER A 116 -1.51 0.09 13.45
CA SER A 116 -2.14 -0.81 12.47
C SER A 116 -3.68 -0.75 12.39
N ALA A 117 -4.32 0.32 12.84
CA ALA A 117 -5.77 0.42 12.70
C ALA A 117 -6.15 0.41 11.20
N PRO A 118 -7.20 -0.33 10.78
CA PRO A 118 -7.68 -0.31 9.40
C PRO A 118 -8.18 1.09 9.09
N ARG A 119 -7.31 1.90 8.48
CA ARG A 119 -7.64 3.27 8.13
C ARG A 119 -8.21 3.28 6.71
N THR A 120 -9.53 3.35 6.64
CA THR A 120 -10.29 3.35 5.38
C THR A 120 -10.52 4.76 4.84
N GLU A 121 -10.17 5.79 5.61
CA GLU A 121 -10.48 7.19 5.32
C GLU A 121 -9.26 8.10 5.57
N TRP A 122 -9.02 9.01 4.62
CA TRP A 122 -7.94 9.99 4.66
C TRP A 122 -8.54 11.40 4.64
N THR A 123 -7.89 12.33 5.33
CA THR A 123 -8.20 13.75 5.24
C THR A 123 -7.53 14.37 4.01
N ASP A 124 -8.07 15.50 3.53
CA ASP A 124 -7.50 16.25 2.40
C ASP A 124 -6.04 16.64 2.65
N ALA A 125 -5.72 17.06 3.88
CA ALA A 125 -4.36 17.42 4.28
C ALA A 125 -3.40 16.23 4.20
N GLU A 126 -3.84 15.04 4.58
CA GLU A 126 -3.03 13.83 4.51
C GLU A 126 -2.80 13.38 3.07
N VAL A 127 -3.84 13.46 2.23
CA VAL A 127 -3.67 13.15 0.80
C VAL A 127 -2.72 14.14 0.15
N LEU A 128 -2.90 15.45 0.38
CA LEU A 128 -2.03 16.51 -0.14
C LEU A 128 -0.57 16.31 0.30
N ALA A 129 -0.32 15.93 1.56
CA ALA A 129 1.02 15.71 2.07
C ALA A 129 1.73 14.48 1.46
N ASN A 130 0.97 13.58 0.82
CA ASN A 130 1.48 12.28 0.37
C ASN A 130 1.26 12.01 -1.12
N LEU A 131 0.84 13.00 -1.92
CA LEU A 131 0.52 12.81 -3.35
C LEU A 131 1.64 12.12 -4.14
N ASP A 132 2.90 12.48 -3.89
CA ASP A 132 4.05 11.88 -4.57
C ASP A 132 4.17 10.38 -4.29
N SER A 133 3.82 9.96 -3.08
CA SER A 133 3.88 8.57 -2.65
C SER A 133 2.70 7.74 -3.16
N LEU A 134 1.63 8.39 -3.65
CA LEU A 134 0.46 7.70 -4.18
C LEU A 134 0.68 7.17 -5.60
N GLY A 135 1.69 7.58 -6.38
CA GLY A 135 1.89 6.97 -7.71
C GLY A 135 0.82 7.28 -8.74
N LEU A 136 0.23 8.46 -8.65
CA LEU A 136 -0.78 8.95 -9.58
C LEU A 136 -0.25 9.03 -11.03
N GLU A 137 1.05 9.31 -11.19
CA GLU A 137 1.75 9.28 -12.49
C GLU A 137 1.70 7.90 -13.14
N ASP A 138 2.12 6.86 -12.40
CA ASP A 138 2.14 5.48 -12.88
C ASP A 138 0.73 5.02 -13.26
N ALA A 139 -0.25 5.39 -12.44
CA ALA A 139 -1.65 5.06 -12.68
C ALA A 139 -2.19 5.74 -13.94
N CYS A 140 -1.94 7.05 -14.09
CA CYS A 140 -2.32 7.81 -15.29
C CYS A 140 -1.69 7.22 -16.55
N ALA A 141 -0.39 6.85 -16.50
CA ALA A 141 0.30 6.22 -17.61
C ALA A 141 -0.32 4.85 -17.98
N LYS A 142 -0.77 4.07 -16.98
CA LYS A 142 -1.36 2.73 -17.17
C LYS A 142 -2.78 2.77 -17.73
N MET A 143 -3.63 3.70 -17.28
CA MET A 143 -5.05 3.76 -17.67
C MET A 143 -5.37 4.77 -18.77
N GLY A 144 -4.44 5.67 -19.08
CA GLY A 144 -4.65 6.79 -20.00
C GLY A 144 -5.24 8.02 -19.31
N VAL A 145 -4.93 9.20 -19.86
CA VAL A 145 -5.23 10.50 -19.24
C VAL A 145 -6.73 10.72 -19.03
N GLU A 146 -7.56 10.44 -20.03
CA GLU A 146 -9.01 10.63 -19.94
C GLU A 146 -9.64 9.79 -18.81
N ARG A 147 -9.28 8.50 -18.76
CA ARG A 147 -9.75 7.60 -17.70
C ARG A 147 -9.25 8.04 -16.33
N PHE A 148 -8.00 8.50 -16.25
CA PHE A 148 -7.43 9.03 -15.02
C PHE A 148 -8.19 10.26 -14.50
N VAL A 149 -8.55 11.21 -15.38
CA VAL A 149 -9.34 12.38 -15.00
C VAL A 149 -10.69 11.96 -14.41
N ASP A 150 -11.42 11.05 -15.06
CA ASP A 150 -12.71 10.54 -14.57
C ASP A 150 -12.58 9.86 -13.20
N VAL A 151 -11.56 9.03 -13.01
CA VAL A 151 -11.30 8.34 -11.73
C VAL A 151 -10.88 9.33 -10.65
N ALA A 152 -10.04 10.32 -10.94
CA ALA A 152 -9.64 11.35 -9.99
C ALA A 152 -10.84 12.19 -9.52
N TYR A 153 -11.76 12.54 -10.42
CA TYR A 153 -13.03 13.19 -10.09
C TYR A 153 -13.90 12.30 -9.20
N MET A 154 -14.07 11.03 -9.56
CA MET A 154 -14.84 10.08 -8.76
C MET A 154 -14.25 9.90 -7.36
N TRP A 155 -12.93 9.85 -7.25
CA TRP A 155 -12.23 9.67 -5.99
C TRP A 155 -12.32 10.89 -5.07
N VAL A 156 -11.98 12.08 -5.59
CA VAL A 156 -11.87 13.31 -4.79
C VAL A 156 -13.22 13.96 -4.56
N LEU A 157 -14.06 13.97 -5.60
CA LEU A 157 -15.34 14.67 -5.59
C LEU A 157 -16.53 13.72 -5.49
N GLY A 158 -16.37 12.40 -5.63
CA GLY A 158 -17.50 11.47 -5.54
C GLY A 158 -18.47 11.55 -6.72
N ARG A 159 -18.04 12.11 -7.86
CA ARG A 159 -18.82 12.19 -9.10
C ARG A 159 -17.92 12.03 -10.32
N ARG A 160 -18.49 11.69 -11.47
CA ARG A 160 -17.76 11.66 -12.74
C ARG A 160 -17.44 13.07 -13.21
N ALA A 161 -16.36 13.17 -13.98
CA ALA A 161 -16.06 14.40 -14.70
C ALA A 161 -17.12 14.61 -15.79
N ASP A 162 -17.58 15.85 -15.95
CA ASP A 162 -18.38 16.26 -17.11
C ASP A 162 -17.49 16.42 -18.36
N GLU A 163 -18.10 16.53 -19.54
CA GLU A 163 -17.37 16.62 -20.81
C GLU A 163 -16.39 17.80 -20.87
N GLU A 164 -16.76 18.93 -20.24
CA GLU A 164 -15.90 20.11 -20.17
C GLU A 164 -14.70 19.88 -19.26
N GLY A 165 -14.93 19.32 -18.06
CA GLY A 165 -13.88 18.95 -17.13
C GLY A 165 -12.89 17.96 -17.73
N ILE A 166 -13.38 16.92 -18.43
CA ILE A 166 -12.54 15.98 -19.16
C ILE A 166 -11.67 16.74 -20.17
N ARG A 167 -12.28 17.54 -21.06
CA ARG A 167 -11.55 18.26 -22.12
C ARG A 167 -10.47 19.17 -21.55
N VAL A 168 -10.79 19.94 -20.53
CA VAL A 168 -9.86 20.90 -19.89
C VAL A 168 -8.68 20.17 -19.27
N TYR A 169 -8.92 19.14 -18.46
CA TYR A 169 -7.83 18.50 -17.73
C TYR A 169 -7.02 17.51 -18.58
N VAL A 170 -7.62 16.86 -19.58
CA VAL A 170 -6.87 16.07 -20.56
C VAL A 170 -5.89 16.95 -21.33
N THR A 171 -6.32 18.12 -21.78
CA THR A 171 -5.46 19.10 -22.48
C THR A 171 -4.34 19.56 -21.55
N LYS A 172 -4.68 20.00 -20.33
CA LYS A 172 -3.69 20.48 -19.35
C LYS A 172 -2.66 19.41 -18.99
N ILE A 173 -3.07 18.17 -18.75
CA ILE A 173 -2.12 17.08 -18.42
C ILE A 173 -1.17 16.79 -19.58
N SER A 174 -1.69 16.89 -20.82
CA SER A 174 -0.87 16.64 -22.01
C SER A 174 0.16 17.75 -22.28
N GLU A 175 -0.09 18.96 -21.82
CA GLU A 175 0.73 20.14 -22.15
C GLU A 175 1.63 20.63 -21.02
N SER A 176 1.12 20.71 -19.79
CA SER A 176 1.75 21.55 -18.75
C SER A 176 1.49 21.11 -17.30
N MET A 177 0.69 20.07 -17.08
CA MET A 177 0.24 19.66 -15.75
C MET A 177 0.53 18.19 -15.50
N THR A 178 0.83 17.84 -14.26
CA THR A 178 0.95 16.43 -13.86
C THR A 178 -0.35 15.88 -13.27
N PRO A 179 -0.60 14.57 -13.34
CA PRO A 179 -1.60 13.85 -12.56
C PRO A 179 -1.66 14.28 -11.08
N ILE A 180 -0.50 14.48 -10.44
CA ILE A 180 -0.39 15.00 -9.07
C ILE A 180 -1.00 16.41 -8.94
N ASN A 181 -0.69 17.30 -9.88
CA ASN A 181 -1.24 18.65 -9.88
C ASN A 181 -2.77 18.66 -10.05
N LEU A 182 -3.33 17.81 -10.93
CA LEU A 182 -4.78 17.67 -11.08
C LEU A 182 -5.43 17.34 -9.74
N VAL A 183 -4.97 16.27 -9.08
CA VAL A 183 -5.53 15.86 -7.79
C VAL A 183 -5.38 16.96 -6.75
N SER A 184 -4.23 17.64 -6.70
CA SER A 184 -4.04 18.79 -5.80
C SER A 184 -5.03 19.93 -6.08
N ILE A 185 -5.40 20.19 -7.34
CA ILE A 185 -6.38 21.21 -7.71
C ILE A 185 -7.77 20.79 -7.25
N LEU A 186 -8.17 19.54 -7.52
CA LEU A 186 -9.47 19.02 -7.10
C LEU A 186 -9.64 19.10 -5.58
N LEU A 187 -8.61 18.71 -4.82
CA LEU A 187 -8.62 18.76 -3.35
C LEU A 187 -8.73 20.18 -2.78
N ARG A 188 -8.23 21.19 -3.50
CA ARG A 188 -8.28 22.60 -3.06
C ARG A 188 -9.48 23.36 -3.61
N SER A 189 -10.27 22.73 -4.46
CA SER A 189 -11.42 23.36 -5.14
C SER A 189 -12.52 23.75 -4.16
N ASN A 190 -13.32 24.76 -4.52
CA ASN A 190 -14.50 25.13 -3.73
C ASN A 190 -15.55 24.00 -3.72
N GLU A 191 -15.60 23.20 -4.80
CA GLU A 191 -16.47 22.03 -4.84
C GLU A 191 -16.07 21.01 -3.77
N ARG A 192 -14.78 20.73 -3.59
CA ARG A 192 -14.29 19.87 -2.52
C ARG A 192 -14.63 20.43 -1.14
N LYS A 193 -14.40 21.73 -0.92
CA LYS A 193 -14.72 22.40 0.35
C LYS A 193 -16.21 22.33 0.71
N ALA A 194 -17.09 22.30 -0.29
CA ALA A 194 -18.53 22.16 -0.09
C ALA A 194 -18.94 20.72 0.29
N LYS A 195 -18.05 19.73 0.14
CA LYS A 195 -18.30 18.33 0.50
C LYS A 195 -17.65 18.00 1.84
N THR A 196 -18.35 17.17 2.63
CA THR A 196 -17.85 16.61 3.89
C THR A 196 -17.42 15.14 3.75
N LEU A 197 -17.37 14.62 2.52
CA LEU A 197 -17.08 13.21 2.27
C LEU A 197 -15.61 12.91 2.56
N PRO A 198 -15.29 11.87 3.36
CA PRO A 198 -13.92 11.43 3.55
C PRO A 198 -13.32 10.95 2.23
N ILE A 199 -12.00 11.10 2.07
CA ILE A 199 -11.31 10.52 0.91
C ILE A 199 -11.12 9.04 1.18
N THR A 200 -11.56 8.22 0.24
CA THR A 200 -11.47 6.77 0.39
C THR A 200 -10.03 6.30 0.24
N SER A 201 -9.65 5.34 1.11
CA SER A 201 -8.33 4.69 1.14
C SER A 201 -8.00 3.94 -0.18
N PRO A 202 -6.71 3.62 -0.43
CA PRO A 202 -6.22 2.81 -1.55
C PRO A 202 -6.93 1.49 -1.87
N PHE A 203 -7.77 0.98 -0.97
CA PHE A 203 -8.53 -0.26 -1.16
C PHE A 203 -9.94 -0.03 -1.69
N SER A 204 -10.33 1.24 -1.85
CA SER A 204 -11.60 1.59 -2.43
C SER A 204 -11.58 1.38 -3.94
N PRO A 205 -12.66 0.85 -4.55
CA PRO A 205 -12.76 0.75 -6.01
C PRO A 205 -12.66 2.10 -6.73
N THR A 206 -12.85 3.20 -5.99
CA THR A 206 -12.74 4.56 -6.52
C THR A 206 -11.33 5.13 -6.40
N PHE A 207 -10.38 4.44 -5.78
CA PHE A 207 -9.02 4.94 -5.63
C PHE A 207 -8.26 4.90 -6.97
N PRO A 208 -7.39 5.89 -7.28
CA PRO A 208 -6.88 6.08 -8.63
C PRO A 208 -5.71 5.18 -9.04
N ILE A 209 -5.58 3.94 -8.55
CA ILE A 209 -4.44 3.04 -8.87
C ILE A 209 -4.89 1.63 -9.23
#